data_AF-A0A2D7LLG1-F1
#
_entry.id   AF-A0A2D7LLG1-F1
#
_cell.length_a   1.000
_cell.length_b   1.000
_cell.length_c   1.000
_cell.angle_alpha   90.00
_cell.angle_beta   90.00
_cell.angle_gamma   90.00
#
_symmetry.space_group_name_H-M   'P 1'
#
loop_
_entity.id
_entity.type
_entity.pdbx_description
1 polymer ?
#
loop_
_entity_poly.entity_id
_entity_poly.type
_entity_poly.pdbx_seq_one_letter_code
_entity_poly.pdbx_strand_id
1 'polypeptide(L)'
;MNKKLDQKNLEDWEKFTKELVNIEDKELNLIKKKEQYFQRIDLHGLNLLDANKKIENIINQAHLNNIIKIIVITGKGKRSKNKSNPYISEKMSILKNSVPDFLKNSYLIKKISKISPASREDGGDGAFYIYLKKNKDL
;
A
#
# COMPACT_ATOMS: atom_id res chain seq x y z
N MET A 1 8.96 -57.82 2.22
CA MET A 1 10.38 -57.70 2.64
C MET A 1 10.56 -56.32 3.26
N ASN A 2 10.57 -56.22 4.59
CA ASN A 2 10.91 -54.96 5.27
C ASN A 2 12.44 -54.78 5.17
N LYS A 3 12.89 -53.81 4.37
CA LYS A 3 14.29 -53.36 4.41
C LYS A 3 14.54 -52.81 5.82
N LYS A 4 15.37 -53.50 6.59
CA LYS A 4 15.92 -52.99 7.86
C LYS A 4 16.52 -51.61 7.54
N LEU A 5 16.01 -50.55 8.17
CA LEU A 5 16.64 -49.24 8.05
C LEU A 5 18.06 -49.39 8.59
N ASP A 6 19.02 -49.06 7.73
CA ASP A 6 20.43 -48.97 8.10
C ASP A 6 20.57 -47.95 9.25
N GLN A 7 21.32 -48.31 10.29
CA GLN A 7 21.45 -47.51 11.51
C GLN A 7 22.04 -46.13 11.21
N LYS A 8 22.90 -46.07 10.19
CA LYS A 8 23.44 -44.83 9.63
C LYS A 8 22.37 -43.92 9.03
N ASN A 9 21.37 -44.47 8.34
CA ASN A 9 20.25 -43.66 7.85
C ASN A 9 19.46 -43.07 9.02
N LEU A 10 19.25 -43.83 10.10
CA LEU A 10 18.50 -43.33 11.26
C LEU A 10 19.22 -42.15 11.92
N GLU A 11 20.55 -42.24 12.07
CA GLU A 11 21.40 -41.18 12.60
C GLU A 11 21.43 -39.94 11.70
N ASP A 12 21.51 -40.14 10.38
CA ASP A 12 21.43 -39.04 9.40
C ASP A 12 20.05 -38.36 9.43
N TRP A 13 18.96 -39.12 9.60
CA TRP A 13 17.60 -38.59 9.77
C TRP A 13 17.42 -37.83 11.09
N GLU A 14 17.97 -38.33 12.20
CA GLU A 14 17.95 -37.63 13.49
C GLU A 14 18.79 -36.34 13.45
N LYS A 15 19.95 -36.37 12.78
CA LYS A 15 20.78 -35.18 12.59
C LYS A 15 20.06 -34.14 11.75
N PHE A 16 19.47 -34.55 10.62
CA PHE A 16 18.69 -33.67 9.75
C PHE A 16 17.53 -33.00 10.51
N THR A 17 16.74 -33.78 11.26
CA THR A 17 15.59 -33.24 12.02
C THR A 17 16.01 -32.29 13.15
N LYS A 18 17.16 -32.53 13.79
CA LYS A 18 17.75 -31.60 14.77
C LYS A 18 18.30 -30.31 14.14
N GLU A 19 18.62 -30.31 12.83
CA GLU A 19 19.04 -29.13 12.08
C GLU A 19 17.86 -28.28 11.54
N LEU A 20 16.64 -28.82 11.51
CA LEU A 20 15.42 -28.11 11.06
C LEU A 20 14.91 -27.01 12.02
N VAL A 21 15.68 -26.66 13.05
CA VAL A 21 15.27 -25.73 14.12
C VAL A 21 15.02 -24.30 13.62
N ASN A 22 15.40 -23.98 12.37
CA ASN A 22 15.24 -22.65 11.79
C ASN A 22 14.44 -22.63 10.47
N ILE A 23 13.40 -23.47 10.35
CA ILE A 23 12.45 -23.35 9.23
C ILE A 23 11.55 -22.14 9.50
N GLU A 24 11.88 -21.01 8.89
CA GLU A 24 10.97 -19.87 8.85
C GLU A 24 9.77 -20.19 7.94
N ASP A 25 8.57 -19.83 8.40
CA ASP A 25 7.36 -19.94 7.60
C ASP A 25 7.45 -19.00 6.38
N LYS A 26 7.66 -19.62 5.21
CA LYS A 26 7.85 -18.92 3.94
C LYS A 26 6.60 -18.13 3.54
N GLU A 27 5.40 -18.59 3.90
CA GLU A 27 4.15 -17.88 3.60
C GLU A 27 4.01 -16.64 4.48
N LEU A 28 4.26 -16.77 5.79
CA LEU A 28 4.24 -15.63 6.72
C LEU A 28 5.28 -14.57 6.34
N ASN A 29 6.48 -14.99 5.92
CA ASN A 29 7.51 -14.09 5.43
C ASN A 29 7.10 -13.36 4.13
N LEU A 30 6.37 -14.03 3.23
CA LEU A 30 5.84 -13.39 2.02
C LEU A 30 4.71 -12.40 2.34
N ILE A 31 3.87 -12.69 3.32
CA ILE A 31 2.80 -11.78 3.79
C ILE A 31 3.41 -10.55 4.44
N LYS A 32 4.36 -10.73 5.38
CA LYS A 32 5.09 -9.62 6.02
C LYS A 32 5.83 -8.76 5.00
N LYS A 33 6.48 -9.39 4.02
CA LYS A 33 7.09 -8.66 2.89
C LYS A 33 6.02 -7.88 2.12
N LYS A 34 4.88 -8.47 1.75
CA LYS A 34 3.78 -7.77 1.05
C LYS A 34 3.24 -6.56 1.79
N GLU A 35 3.04 -6.66 3.10
CA GLU A 35 2.62 -5.52 3.94
C GLU A 35 3.65 -4.39 3.97
N GLN A 36 4.94 -4.74 3.86
CA GLN A 36 6.01 -3.77 3.64
C GLN A 36 5.98 -3.12 2.25
N TYR A 37 5.33 -3.72 1.25
CA TYR A 37 5.29 -3.15 -0.11
C TYR A 37 4.15 -2.14 -0.30
N PHE A 38 2.99 -2.32 0.35
CA PHE A 38 1.87 -1.43 0.11
C PHE A 38 0.93 -1.18 1.30
N GLN A 39 0.38 0.03 1.34
CA GLN A 39 -0.62 0.46 2.32
C GLN A 39 -1.86 1.02 1.61
N ARG A 40 -3.06 0.70 2.10
CA ARG A 40 -4.31 1.25 1.59
C ARG A 40 -4.85 2.28 2.56
N ILE A 41 -5.30 3.42 2.06
CA ILE A 41 -5.92 4.46 2.86
C ILE A 41 -7.20 4.96 2.22
N ASP A 42 -8.10 5.42 3.08
CA ASP A 42 -9.36 6.01 2.67
C ASP A 42 -9.45 7.48 3.10
N LEU A 43 -9.67 8.33 2.11
CA LEU A 43 -9.91 9.76 2.24
C LEU A 43 -11.35 10.12 1.84
N HIS A 44 -12.19 9.15 1.45
CA HIS A 44 -13.56 9.45 1.08
C HIS A 44 -14.29 10.14 2.23
N GLY A 45 -15.16 11.09 1.90
CA GLY A 45 -15.98 11.79 2.90
C GLY A 45 -15.23 12.83 3.74
N LEU A 46 -13.91 12.92 3.65
CA LEU A 46 -13.14 13.99 4.30
C LEU A 46 -13.29 15.30 3.54
N ASN A 47 -13.21 16.41 4.26
CA ASN A 47 -12.96 17.70 3.61
C ASN A 47 -11.49 17.78 3.14
N LEU A 48 -11.17 18.76 2.30
CA LEU A 48 -9.85 18.88 1.71
C LEU A 48 -8.73 19.08 2.75
N LEU A 49 -8.98 19.86 3.80
CA LEU A 49 -8.01 20.13 4.84
C LEU A 49 -7.64 18.85 5.62
N ASP A 50 -8.66 18.08 6.02
CA ASP A 50 -8.47 16.84 6.75
C ASP A 50 -7.84 15.75 5.88
N ALA A 51 -8.22 15.69 4.61
CA ALA A 51 -7.59 14.80 3.64
C ALA A 51 -6.09 15.11 3.48
N ASN A 52 -5.71 16.38 3.36
CA ASN A 52 -4.33 16.83 3.22
C ASN A 52 -3.49 16.52 4.48
N LYS A 53 -4.04 16.79 5.68
CA LYS A 53 -3.37 16.44 6.95
C LYS A 53 -3.19 14.93 7.08
N LYS A 54 -4.22 14.15 6.75
CA LYS A 54 -4.19 12.68 6.85
C LYS A 54 -3.17 12.08 5.88
N ILE A 55 -3.16 12.50 4.62
CA ILE A 55 -2.21 11.97 3.63
C ILE A 55 -0.77 12.32 3.98
N GLU A 56 -0.53 13.52 4.51
CA GLU A 56 0.80 13.96 4.94
C GLU A 56 1.37 13.06 6.04
N ASN A 57 0.57 12.82 7.10
CA ASN A 57 0.98 11.93 8.17
C ASN A 57 1.26 10.51 7.64
N ILE A 58 0.38 9.98 6.79
CA ILE A 58 0.55 8.64 6.21
C ILE A 58 1.83 8.55 5.39
N ILE A 59 2.13 9.52 4.51
CA ILE A 59 3.35 9.47 3.67
C ILE A 59 4.60 9.50 4.54
N ASN A 60 4.62 10.31 5.59
CA ASN A 60 5.75 10.37 6.50
C ASN A 60 5.98 9.02 7.21
N GLN A 61 4.92 8.42 7.75
CA GLN A 61 4.99 7.11 8.42
C GLN A 61 5.34 5.99 7.44
N ALA A 62 4.71 5.96 6.28
CA ALA A 62 4.96 5.00 5.21
C ALA A 62 6.42 5.06 4.74
N HIS A 63 6.99 6.26 4.62
CA HIS A 63 8.40 6.41 4.23
C HIS A 63 9.36 5.85 5.29
N LEU A 64 9.11 6.12 6.57
CA LEU A 64 9.90 5.57 7.68
C LEU A 64 9.84 4.04 7.73
N ASN A 65 8.67 3.48 7.43
CA ASN A 65 8.44 2.03 7.43
C ASN A 65 8.84 1.34 6.11
N ASN A 66 9.53 2.04 5.20
CA ASN A 66 9.92 1.53 3.88
C ASN A 66 8.75 0.99 3.02
N ILE A 67 7.56 1.55 3.19
CA ILE A 67 6.42 1.27 2.31
C ILE A 67 6.70 1.82 0.92
N ILE A 68 6.47 1.00 -0.10
CA ILE A 68 6.80 1.36 -1.50
C ILE A 68 5.60 1.95 -2.24
N LYS A 69 4.37 1.54 -1.91
CA LYS A 69 3.14 1.95 -2.61
C LYS A 69 2.01 2.29 -1.62
N ILE A 70 1.37 3.44 -1.79
CA ILE A 70 0.13 3.77 -1.09
C ILE A 70 -1.01 3.79 -2.09
N ILE A 71 -2.10 3.09 -1.78
CA ILE A 71 -3.36 3.11 -2.52
C ILE A 71 -4.29 4.08 -1.81
N VAL A 72 -4.60 5.20 -2.47
CA VAL A 72 -5.41 6.29 -1.91
C VAL A 72 -6.80 6.25 -2.51
N ILE A 73 -7.81 6.00 -1.68
CA ILE A 73 -9.22 6.06 -2.07
C ILE A 73 -9.75 7.46 -1.76
N THR A 74 -10.34 8.11 -2.74
CA THR A 74 -10.92 9.47 -2.64
C THR A 74 -12.43 9.50 -2.88
N GLY A 75 -12.98 8.38 -3.36
CA GLY A 75 -14.36 8.26 -3.82
C GLY A 75 -14.53 8.69 -5.29
N LYS A 76 -15.54 8.13 -5.95
CA LYS A 76 -15.81 8.37 -7.38
C LYS A 76 -16.51 9.71 -7.66
N GLY A 77 -16.75 10.52 -6.63
CA GLY A 77 -17.63 11.68 -6.68
C GLY A 77 -19.11 11.28 -6.83
N LYS A 78 -20.03 12.14 -6.40
CA LYS A 78 -21.45 11.96 -6.76
C LYS A 78 -21.59 12.35 -8.23
N ARG A 79 -22.04 11.41 -9.09
CA ARG A 79 -22.58 11.77 -10.41
C ARG A 79 -23.78 12.70 -10.15
N SER A 80 -23.59 14.01 -10.31
CA SER A 80 -24.73 14.91 -10.30
C SER A 80 -25.66 14.48 -11.44
N LYS A 81 -26.79 13.86 -11.10
CA LYS A 81 -27.92 13.69 -12.02
C LYS A 81 -28.75 14.97 -12.13
N ASN A 82 -28.27 16.10 -11.61
CA ASN A 82 -28.98 17.37 -11.67
C ASN A 82 -28.35 18.27 -12.73
N LYS A 83 -28.78 18.08 -13.98
CA LYS A 83 -28.69 19.09 -15.05
C LYS A 83 -29.51 20.35 -14.75
N SER A 84 -30.27 20.39 -13.65
CA SER A 84 -31.25 21.43 -13.31
C SER A 84 -30.76 22.51 -12.37
N ASN A 85 -29.54 22.43 -11.82
CA ASN A 85 -29.00 23.48 -10.95
C ASN A 85 -27.69 24.04 -11.50
N PRO A 86 -27.70 25.21 -12.17
CA PRO A 86 -26.51 25.85 -12.74
C PRO A 86 -25.50 26.34 -11.68
N TYR A 87 -25.85 26.29 -10.39
CA TYR A 87 -24.98 26.69 -9.28
C TYR A 87 -24.21 25.52 -8.62
N ILE A 88 -24.48 24.27 -9.00
CA ILE A 88 -23.69 23.12 -8.52
C ILE A 88 -22.50 22.96 -9.43
N SER A 89 -21.34 23.46 -9.00
CA SER A 89 -20.10 23.36 -9.77
C SER A 89 -19.78 21.90 -10.14
N GLU A 90 -19.43 21.69 -11.41
CA GLU A 90 -18.98 20.44 -12.05
C GLU A 90 -17.70 19.81 -11.44
N LYS A 91 -17.30 20.20 -10.22
CA LYS A 91 -16.09 19.68 -9.56
C LYS A 91 -16.34 18.29 -8.98
N MET A 92 -16.44 17.33 -9.89
CA MET A 92 -16.35 15.89 -9.69
C MET A 92 -15.03 15.54 -8.96
N SER A 93 -15.08 14.62 -7.99
CA SER A 93 -13.89 14.05 -7.32
C SER A 93 -12.83 15.07 -6.87
N ILE A 94 -13.24 16.11 -6.11
CA ILE A 94 -12.35 17.17 -5.61
C ILE A 94 -11.06 16.59 -5.01
N LEU A 95 -11.18 15.62 -4.11
CA LEU A 95 -10.02 15.00 -3.46
C LEU A 95 -9.09 14.26 -4.44
N LYS A 96 -9.62 13.63 -5.49
CA LYS A 96 -8.81 12.91 -6.50
C LYS A 96 -7.82 13.83 -7.20
N ASN A 97 -8.20 15.08 -7.43
CA ASN A 97 -7.36 16.05 -8.14
C ASN A 97 -6.57 16.92 -7.15
N SER A 98 -7.23 17.43 -6.12
CA SER A 98 -6.62 18.37 -5.18
C SER A 98 -5.57 17.73 -4.29
N VAL A 99 -5.70 16.45 -3.91
CA VAL A 99 -4.68 15.79 -3.07
C VAL A 99 -3.37 15.58 -3.84
N PRO A 100 -3.34 15.01 -5.06
CA PRO A 100 -2.10 14.97 -5.86
C PRO A 100 -1.46 16.33 -6.09
N ASP A 101 -2.25 17.38 -6.35
CA ASP A 101 -1.73 18.72 -6.58
C ASP A 101 -1.14 19.34 -5.29
N PHE A 102 -1.78 19.11 -4.14
CA PHE A 102 -1.19 19.45 -2.84
C PHE A 102 0.15 18.75 -2.64
N LEU A 103 0.23 17.44 -2.91
CA LEU A 103 1.46 16.67 -2.74
C LEU A 103 2.61 17.20 -3.61
N LYS A 104 2.35 17.52 -4.88
CA LYS A 104 3.34 18.09 -5.81
C LYS A 104 3.92 19.42 -5.32
N ASN A 105 3.12 20.23 -4.63
CA ASN A 105 3.50 21.55 -4.13
C ASN A 105 4.02 21.53 -2.68
N SER A 106 4.12 20.35 -2.07
CA SER A 106 4.59 20.17 -0.69
C SER A 106 6.03 19.62 -0.62
N TYR A 107 6.65 19.69 0.55
CA TYR A 107 7.96 19.07 0.80
C TYR A 107 7.94 17.54 0.61
N LEU A 108 6.77 16.90 0.67
CA LEU A 108 6.59 15.45 0.51
C LEU A 108 6.98 14.95 -0.88
N ILE A 109 6.99 15.82 -1.90
CA ILE A 109 7.39 15.44 -3.26
C ILE A 109 8.81 14.85 -3.32
N LYS A 110 9.68 15.22 -2.37
CA LYS A 110 11.02 14.64 -2.24
C LYS A 110 10.97 13.14 -1.91
N LYS A 111 9.95 12.69 -1.16
CA LYS A 111 9.71 11.31 -0.74
C LYS A 111 8.94 10.50 -1.78
N ILE A 112 8.27 11.15 -2.72
CA ILE A 112 7.43 10.50 -3.74
C ILE A 112 8.24 10.27 -5.02
N SER A 113 8.16 9.05 -5.55
CA SER A 113 8.73 8.67 -6.85
C SER A 113 7.74 8.91 -7.99
N LYS A 114 6.47 8.52 -7.80
CA LYS A 114 5.43 8.62 -8.84
C LYS A 114 4.05 8.71 -8.23
N ILE A 115 3.14 9.43 -8.89
CA ILE A 115 1.70 9.38 -8.62
C ILE A 115 1.02 8.90 -9.91
N SER A 116 0.07 7.96 -9.82
CA SER A 116 -0.64 7.46 -11.01
C SER A 116 -2.08 7.07 -10.70
N PRO A 117 -2.97 7.00 -11.70
CA PRO A 117 -4.31 6.42 -11.53
C PRO A 117 -4.24 4.99 -10.99
N ALA A 118 -5.25 4.59 -10.21
CA ALA A 118 -5.39 3.23 -9.72
C ALA A 118 -6.03 2.29 -10.76
N SER A 119 -5.76 1.00 -10.66
CA SER A 119 -6.44 -0.04 -11.43
C SER A 119 -7.93 -0.11 -11.06
N ARG A 120 -8.75 -0.79 -11.89
CA ARG A 120 -10.18 -1.00 -11.59
C ARG A 120 -10.38 -1.78 -10.29
N GLU A 121 -9.52 -2.75 -10.00
CA GLU A 121 -9.54 -3.59 -8.79
C GLU A 121 -9.29 -2.76 -7.52
N ASP A 122 -8.41 -1.76 -7.60
CA ASP A 122 -8.02 -0.91 -6.47
C ASP A 122 -8.87 0.36 -6.32
N GLY A 123 -9.98 0.47 -7.05
CA GLY A 123 -10.95 1.57 -6.93
C GLY A 123 -11.14 2.41 -8.19
N GLY A 124 -10.34 2.16 -9.23
CA GLY A 124 -10.43 2.82 -10.54
C GLY A 124 -10.42 4.33 -10.43
N ASP A 125 -11.40 4.98 -11.04
CA ASP A 125 -11.49 6.44 -11.07
C ASP A 125 -11.63 7.13 -9.71
N GLY A 126 -11.99 6.39 -8.66
CA GLY A 126 -12.10 6.92 -7.30
C GLY A 126 -10.82 6.77 -6.48
N ALA A 127 -9.73 6.28 -7.08
CA ALA A 127 -8.48 6.01 -6.38
C ALA A 127 -7.25 6.36 -7.23
N PHE A 128 -6.12 6.52 -6.55
CA PHE A 128 -4.81 6.70 -7.19
C PHE A 128 -3.71 6.06 -6.34
N TYR A 129 -2.57 5.79 -6.97
CA TYR A 129 -1.38 5.29 -6.31
C TYR A 129 -0.38 6.41 -6.05
N ILE A 130 0.31 6.30 -4.92
CA ILE A 130 1.53 7.04 -4.61
C ILE A 130 2.64 6.02 -4.44
N TYR A 131 3.71 6.14 -5.21
CA TYR A 131 4.92 5.35 -5.06
C TYR A 131 5.94 6.17 -4.29
N LEU A 132 6.50 5.60 -3.22
CA LEU A 132 7.50 6.26 -2.40
C LEU A 132 8.91 5.86 -2.84
N LYS A 133 9.86 6.76 -2.62
CA LYS A 133 11.29 6.47 -2.76
C LYS A 133 11.74 5.66 -1.55
N LYS A 134 12.76 4.82 -1.74
CA LYS A 134 13.43 4.12 -0.65
C LYS A 134 13.99 5.15 0.35
N ASN A 135 13.78 4.93 1.63
CA ASN A 135 14.42 5.73 2.66
C ASN A 135 15.93 5.44 2.61
N LYS A 136 16.75 6.47 2.44
CA LYS A 136 18.22 6.34 2.38
C LYS A 136 18.87 6.48 3.76
N ASP A 137 18.10 6.91 4.75
CA ASP A 137 18.59 7.20 6.11
C ASP A 137 18.46 5.99 7.05
N LEU A 138 18.17 4.80 6.50
CA LEU A 138 18.15 3.49 7.16
C LEU A 138 19.19 2.57 6.52
#